data_AF-A0A286EUU0-F1
#
_entry.id   AF-A0A286EUU0-F1
#
_cell.length_a   1.000
_cell.length_b   1.000
_cell.length_c   1.000
_cell.angle_alpha   90.00
_cell.angle_beta   90.00
_cell.angle_gamma   90.00
#
_symmetry.space_group_name_H-M   'P 1'
#
loop_
_entity.id
_entity.type
_entity.pdbx_description
1 polymer ?
#
loop_
_entity_poly.entity_id
_entity_poly.type
_entity_poly.pdbx_seq_one_letter_code
_entity_poly.pdbx_strand_id
1 'polypeptide(L)'
;MTELSAEDAKLVTLARSARARSRADQGAAVRDSDGRTYVASTVWLPSLSLSALQLAVAMAASSGVNKLEAAVILGEWTTDEPGMAAARELAPNIVIFTADPSGAVAPA
;
A
#
# COMPACT_ATOMS: atom_id res chain seq x y z
N MET A 1 -20.43 4.54 -2.06
CA MET A 1 -19.19 3.80 -2.36
C MET A 1 -18.78 4.17 -3.76
N THR A 2 -17.66 4.87 -3.91
CA THR A 2 -17.03 5.05 -5.22
C THR A 2 -16.68 3.66 -5.73
N GLU A 3 -17.19 3.24 -6.88
CA GLU A 3 -16.76 1.98 -7.47
C GLU A 3 -15.26 2.07 -7.78
N LEU A 4 -14.51 1.12 -7.24
CA LEU A 4 -13.10 0.97 -7.59
C LEU A 4 -12.99 0.48 -9.02
N SER A 5 -11.98 0.97 -9.75
CA SER A 5 -11.58 0.33 -10.98
C SER A 5 -11.13 -1.11 -10.69
N ALA A 6 -11.17 -1.99 -11.70
CA ALA A 6 -10.67 -3.37 -11.56
C ALA A 6 -9.19 -3.41 -11.12
N GLU A 7 -8.43 -2.41 -11.56
CA GLU A 7 -7.01 -2.23 -11.29
C GLU A 7 -6.74 -1.81 -9.83
N ASP A 8 -7.62 -1.01 -9.23
CA ASP A 8 -7.51 -0.61 -7.81
C ASP A 8 -8.08 -1.71 -6.90
N ALA A 9 -9.15 -2.40 -7.32
CA ALA A 9 -9.67 -3.57 -6.62
C ALA A 9 -8.63 -4.70 -6.53
N LYS A 10 -7.78 -4.85 -7.56
CA LYS A 10 -6.63 -5.75 -7.52
C LYS A 10 -5.65 -5.38 -6.40
N LEU A 11 -5.35 -4.10 -6.20
CA LEU A 11 -4.46 -3.65 -5.12
C LEU A 11 -5.01 -4.00 -3.74
N VAL A 12 -6.32 -3.80 -3.52
CA VAL A 12 -7.00 -4.19 -2.27
C VAL A 12 -6.89 -5.69 -2.01
N THR A 13 -7.10 -6.50 -3.05
CA THR A 13 -6.99 -7.97 -2.98
C THR A 13 -5.57 -8.41 -2.60
N LEU A 14 -4.55 -7.79 -3.20
CA LEU A 14 -3.15 -8.11 -2.95
C LEU A 14 -2.71 -7.67 -1.55
N ALA A 15 -3.07 -6.45 -1.12
CA ALA A 15 -2.78 -5.95 0.23
C ALA A 15 -3.40 -6.88 1.30
N ARG A 16 -4.66 -7.27 1.12
CA ARG A 16 -5.34 -8.23 2.01
C ARG A 16 -4.61 -9.58 2.07
N SER A 17 -4.25 -10.12 0.91
CA SER A 17 -3.57 -11.41 0.81
C SER A 17 -2.21 -11.40 1.51
N ALA A 18 -1.44 -10.32 1.34
CA ALA A 18 -0.17 -10.14 2.03
C ALA A 18 -0.34 -10.08 3.56
N ARG A 19 -1.28 -9.27 4.05
CA ARG A 19 -1.63 -9.18 5.48
C ARG A 19 -2.02 -10.54 6.05
N ALA A 20 -2.94 -11.25 5.39
CA ALA A 20 -3.45 -12.53 5.85
C ALA A 20 -2.38 -13.61 5.91
N ARG A 21 -1.46 -13.64 4.93
CA ARG A 21 -0.37 -14.62 4.85
C ARG A 21 0.61 -14.50 6.03
N SER A 22 0.95 -13.28 6.43
CA SER A 22 1.89 -13.02 7.54
C SER A 22 1.21 -12.80 8.88
N ARG A 23 -0.13 -12.73 8.92
CA ARG A 23 -0.92 -12.31 10.10
C ARG A 23 -0.47 -10.95 10.64
N ALA A 24 -0.08 -10.06 9.73
CA ALA A 24 0.39 -8.72 10.05
C ALA A 24 -0.77 -7.77 10.39
N ASP A 25 -0.46 -6.65 11.02
CA ASP A 25 -1.44 -5.61 11.35
C ASP A 25 -1.98 -4.93 10.09
N GLN A 26 -1.08 -4.67 9.13
CA GLN A 26 -1.43 -4.12 7.82
C GLN A 26 -0.85 -4.91 6.66
N GLY A 27 -1.50 -4.76 5.51
CA GLY A 27 -0.94 -5.01 4.19
C GLY A 27 -1.05 -3.76 3.33
N ALA A 28 -0.16 -3.63 2.37
CA ALA A 28 -0.19 -2.53 1.41
C ALA A 28 0.20 -3.01 0.02
N ALA A 29 -0.26 -2.28 -0.99
CA ALA A 29 0.11 -2.50 -2.37
C ALA A 29 0.21 -1.16 -3.10
N VAL A 30 1.23 -1.00 -3.94
CA VAL A 30 1.41 0.15 -4.84
C VAL A 30 1.52 -0.31 -6.29
N ARG A 31 0.94 0.44 -7.22
CA ARG A 31 1.06 0.22 -8.67
C ARG A 31 1.92 1.31 -9.32
N ASP A 32 2.85 0.90 -10.18
CA ASP A 32 3.61 1.83 -11.02
C ASP A 32 2.95 2.04 -12.40
N SER A 33 3.47 2.99 -13.17
CA SER A 33 2.94 3.32 -14.51
C SER A 33 3.16 2.23 -15.57
N ASP A 34 3.95 1.21 -15.27
CA ASP A 34 4.19 0.07 -16.16
C ASP A 34 3.31 -1.13 -15.77
N GLY A 35 2.39 -0.96 -14.81
CA GLY A 35 1.47 -1.99 -14.33
C GLY A 35 2.08 -2.99 -13.34
N ARG A 36 3.33 -2.79 -12.90
CA ARG A 36 3.96 -3.62 -11.86
C ARG A 36 3.35 -3.27 -10.50
N THR A 37 3.24 -4.28 -9.64
CA THR A 37 2.70 -4.10 -8.28
C THR A 37 3.72 -4.53 -7.25
N TYR A 38 3.93 -3.70 -6.24
CA TYR A 38 4.77 -3.98 -5.09
C TYR A 38 3.88 -4.13 -3.87
N VAL A 39 4.00 -5.25 -3.17
CA VAL A 39 3.07 -5.66 -2.11
C VAL A 39 3.85 -6.02 -0.87
N ALA A 40 3.44 -5.50 0.27
CA ALA A 40 4.11 -5.68 1.54
C ALA A 40 3.11 -5.84 2.70
N SER A 41 3.62 -6.28 3.84
CA SER A 41 2.95 -6.26 5.14
C SER A 41 3.83 -5.57 6.17
N THR A 42 3.29 -5.20 7.32
CA THR A 42 4.10 -4.58 8.39
C THR A 42 5.28 -5.47 8.79
N VAL A 43 6.38 -4.81 9.16
CA VAL A 43 7.59 -5.45 9.70
C VAL A 43 7.79 -4.92 11.11
N TRP A 44 7.86 -5.83 12.08
CA TRP A 44 8.14 -5.53 13.48
C TRP A 44 9.34 -6.35 13.96
N LEU A 45 10.53 -5.85 13.66
CA LEU A 45 11.78 -6.38 14.21
C LEU A 45 12.32 -5.41 15.27
N PRO A 46 13.08 -5.88 16.28
CA PRO A 46 13.62 -5.01 17.32
C PRO A 46 14.45 -3.82 16.82
N SER A 47 15.10 -3.97 15.66
CA SER A 47 15.95 -2.94 15.07
C SER A 47 15.37 -2.30 13.81
N LEU A 48 14.25 -2.81 13.30
CA LEU A 48 13.64 -2.31 12.08
C LEU A 48 12.13 -2.50 12.14
N SER A 49 11.43 -1.38 12.19
CA SER A 49 9.99 -1.30 12.18
C SER A 49 9.56 -0.52 10.96
N LEU A 50 8.75 -1.15 10.09
CA LEU A 50 8.23 -0.52 8.88
C LEU A 50 6.73 -0.79 8.78
N SER A 51 5.98 0.26 8.46
CA SER A 51 4.60 0.11 8.01
C SER A 51 4.55 -0.69 6.71
N ALA A 52 3.37 -1.21 6.37
CA ALA A 52 3.23 -1.93 5.11
C ALA A 52 3.46 -1.01 3.89
N LEU A 53 2.97 0.24 3.92
CA LEU A 53 3.13 1.16 2.79
C LEU A 53 4.56 1.67 2.66
N GLN A 54 5.26 1.98 3.76
CA GLN A 54 6.70 2.30 3.73
C GLN A 54 7.49 1.22 2.99
N LEU A 55 7.25 -0.05 3.34
CA LEU A 55 7.95 -1.16 2.69
C LEU A 55 7.56 -1.33 1.23
N ALA A 56 6.28 -1.23 0.88
CA ALA A 56 5.83 -1.32 -0.51
C ALA A 56 6.44 -0.21 -1.40
N VAL A 57 6.49 1.04 -0.89
CA VAL A 57 7.11 2.17 -1.58
C VAL A 57 8.62 1.98 -1.69
N ALA A 58 9.30 1.52 -0.63
CA ALA A 58 10.73 1.24 -0.67
C ALA A 58 11.08 0.13 -1.69
N MET A 59 10.25 -0.91 -1.81
CA MET A 59 10.40 -1.94 -2.84
C MET A 59 10.27 -1.36 -4.25
N ALA A 60 9.28 -0.49 -4.48
CA ALA A 60 9.12 0.18 -5.77
C ALA A 60 10.32 1.08 -6.09
N ALA A 61 10.70 1.96 -5.15
CA ALA A 61 11.80 2.90 -5.31
C ALA A 61 13.14 2.20 -5.57
N SER A 62 13.47 1.16 -4.79
CA SER A 62 14.68 0.36 -4.99
C SER A 62 14.70 -0.45 -6.29
N SER A 63 13.53 -0.68 -6.90
CA SER A 63 13.38 -1.29 -8.22
C SER A 63 13.46 -0.28 -9.37
N GLY A 64 13.79 0.99 -9.08
CA GLY A 64 13.95 2.05 -10.08
C GLY A 64 12.65 2.72 -10.52
N VAL A 65 11.54 2.49 -9.80
CA VAL A 65 10.26 3.17 -10.08
C VAL A 65 10.37 4.63 -9.70
N ASN A 66 10.04 5.52 -10.63
CA ASN A 66 10.03 6.98 -10.43
C ASN A 66 8.62 7.58 -10.47
N LYS A 67 7.58 6.76 -10.71
CA LYS A 67 6.18 7.18 -10.77
C LYS A 67 5.26 6.07 -10.27
N LEU A 68 4.37 6.44 -9.35
CA LEU A 68 3.28 5.60 -8.88
C LEU A 68 1.93 6.13 -9.38
N GLU A 69 0.95 5.25 -9.53
CA GLU A 69 -0.41 5.60 -9.95
C GLU A 69 -1.41 5.53 -8.80
N ALA A 70 -1.29 4.49 -7.97
CA ALA A 70 -2.20 4.25 -6.87
C ALA A 70 -1.52 3.45 -5.75
N ALA A 71 -2.01 3.63 -4.53
CA ALA A 71 -1.61 2.88 -3.35
C ALA A 71 -2.82 2.42 -2.55
N VAL A 72 -2.68 1.32 -1.82
CA VAL A 72 -3.66 0.83 -0.85
C VAL A 72 -2.95 0.58 0.47
N ILE A 73 -3.55 1.03 1.58
CA ILE A 73 -3.25 0.60 2.95
C ILE A 73 -4.46 -0.18 3.46
N LEU A 74 -4.27 -1.42 3.92
CA LEU A 74 -5.33 -2.25 4.47
C LEU A 74 -4.96 -2.75 5.87
N GLY A 75 -5.78 -2.48 6.87
CA GLY A 75 -5.52 -2.94 8.23
C GLY A 75 -6.47 -2.34 9.26
N GLU A 76 -6.23 -2.66 10.54
CA GLU A 76 -7.02 -2.11 11.66
C GLU A 76 -6.79 -0.61 11.86
N TRP A 77 -5.62 -0.13 11.46
CA TRP A 77 -5.27 1.27 11.36
C TRP A 77 -4.70 1.52 9.97
N THR A 78 -5.00 2.68 9.41
CA THR A 78 -4.60 3.04 8.04
C THR A 78 -3.84 4.37 7.98
N THR A 79 -3.54 4.96 9.14
CA THR A 79 -2.72 6.15 9.27
C THR A 79 -1.24 5.79 9.11
N ASP A 80 -0.58 6.33 8.10
CA ASP A 80 0.85 6.12 7.84
C ASP A 80 1.46 7.36 7.16
N GLU A 81 1.60 8.45 7.91
CA GLU A 81 2.08 9.72 7.36
C GLU A 81 3.45 9.57 6.66
N PRO A 82 4.47 8.88 7.22
CA PRO A 82 5.75 8.71 6.54
C PRO A 82 5.65 7.88 5.25
N GLY A 83 4.86 6.80 5.23
CA GLY A 83 4.65 6.01 4.01
C GLY A 83 3.88 6.77 2.94
N MET A 84 2.87 7.55 3.34
CA MET A 84 2.11 8.42 2.45
C MET A 84 2.96 9.56 1.89
N ALA A 85 3.83 10.16 2.71
CA ALA A 85 4.81 11.16 2.26
C ALA A 85 5.78 10.56 1.24
N ALA A 86 6.36 9.39 1.51
CA ALA A 86 7.25 8.69 0.58
C ALA A 86 6.55 8.33 -0.74
N ALA A 87 5.28 7.90 -0.70
CA ALA A 87 4.50 7.66 -1.92
C ALA A 87 4.31 8.95 -2.74
N ARG A 88 4.09 10.09 -2.06
CA ARG A 88 3.93 11.40 -2.71
C ARG A 88 5.22 11.96 -3.30
N GLU A 89 6.39 11.56 -2.81
CA GLU A 89 7.66 11.89 -3.44
C GLU A 89 7.78 11.27 -4.85
N LEU A 90 7.24 10.06 -5.04
CA LEU A 90 7.19 9.41 -6.36
C LEU A 90 5.99 9.84 -7.20
N ALA A 91 4.92 10.34 -6.57
CA ALA A 91 3.72 10.81 -7.25
C ALA A 91 2.92 11.79 -6.37
N PRO A 92 3.11 13.12 -6.51
CA PRO A 92 2.54 14.12 -5.61
C PRO A 92 1.02 14.06 -5.44
N ASN A 93 0.31 13.64 -6.49
CA ASN A 93 -1.16 13.51 -6.53
C ASN A 93 -1.63 12.05 -6.49
N ILE A 94 -0.81 11.13 -5.98
CA ILE A 94 -1.18 9.70 -5.91
C ILE A 94 -2.48 9.52 -5.12
N VAL A 95 -3.37 8.69 -5.66
CA VAL A 95 -4.55 8.25 -4.93
C VAL A 95 -4.14 7.14 -3.96
N ILE A 96 -4.39 7.36 -2.68
CA ILE A 96 -4.17 6.37 -1.63
C ILE A 96 -5.54 5.94 -1.13
N PHE A 97 -5.84 4.65 -1.26
CA PHE A 97 -7.05 4.06 -0.71
C PHE A 97 -6.74 3.46 0.67
N THR A 98 -7.66 3.63 1.61
CA THR A 98 -7.63 2.94 2.89
C THR A 98 -8.70 1.86 2.89
N ALA A 99 -8.41 0.74 3.54
CA ALA A 99 -9.38 -0.33 3.69
C ALA A 99 -9.30 -0.95 5.08
N ASP A 100 -10.46 -1.29 5.64
CA ASP A 100 -10.51 -2.02 6.91
C ASP A 100 -10.03 -3.49 6.73
N PRO A 101 -9.90 -4.29 7.81
CA PRO A 101 -9.50 -5.70 7.67
C PRO A 101 -10.46 -6.55 6.84
N SER A 102 -11.74 -6.15 6.77
CA SER A 102 -12.76 -6.75 5.90
C SER A 102 -12.60 -6.32 4.44
N GLY A 103 -11.69 -5.38 4.17
CA GLY A 103 -11.35 -4.71 2.92
C GLY A 103 -12.50 -3.94 2.31
N ALA A 104 -13.38 -3.39 3.16
CA ALA A 104 -14.23 -2.28 2.79
C ALA A 104 -13.36 -1.03 2.60
N VAL A 105 -13.52 -0.32 1.48
CA VAL A 105 -12.57 0.69 1.01
C VAL A 105 -13.15 2.10 1.16
N ALA A 106 -12.30 3.03 1.58
CA ALA A 106 -12.55 4.47 1.62
C ALA A 106 -11.34 5.23 1.02
N PRO A 107 -11.54 6.44 0.45
CA PRO A 107 -10.43 7.34 0.15
C PRO A 107 -9.67 7.69 1.44
N ALA A 108 -8.34 7.74 1.40
CA ALA A 108 -7.49 8.22 2.50
C ALA A 108 -7.57 9.74 2.68
#